data_AF-A0A1Q3CH75-F1
#
_entry.id   AF-A0A1Q3CH75-F1
#
_cell.length_a   1.000
_cell.length_b   1.000
_cell.length_c   1.000
_cell.angle_alpha   90.00
_cell.angle_beta   90.00
_cell.angle_gamma   90.00
#
_symmetry.space_group_name_H-M   'P 1'
#
loop_
_entity.id
_entity.type
_entity.pdbx_description
1 polymer ?
#
loop_
_entity_poly.entity_id
_entity_poly.type
_entity_poly.pdbx_seq_one_letter_code
_entity_poly.pdbx_strand_id
1 'polypeptide(L)'
;KTQTYYEYILVDPDSIKISSKTDPKNPNLITHTSIFIQKISTLQEWRQPSQSHRQFSSPYISSTYNYFDYMDAWKYAFLFQNIENRHSWFFCFDKTFNIDQTIPF
;
A
#
# COMPACT_ATOMS: atom_id res chain seq x y z
N LYS A 1 -13.00 2.54 -7.08
CA LYS A 1 -11.78 2.89 -6.28
C LYS A 1 -10.58 2.80 -7.21
N THR A 2 -9.69 3.79 -7.17
CA THR A 2 -8.52 3.85 -8.07
C THR A 2 -7.35 3.04 -7.50
N GLN A 3 -6.35 2.69 -8.32
CA GLN A 3 -5.11 2.10 -7.82
C GLN A 3 -4.46 3.01 -6.77
N THR A 4 -4.41 4.32 -7.05
CA THR A 4 -3.84 5.31 -6.14
C THR A 4 -4.56 5.34 -4.79
N TYR A 5 -5.89 5.20 -4.76
CA TYR A 5 -6.64 5.07 -3.51
C TYR A 5 -6.16 3.86 -2.68
N TYR A 6 -5.97 2.71 -3.32
CA TYR A 6 -5.48 1.51 -2.64
C TYR A 6 -4.01 1.63 -2.22
N GLU A 7 -3.18 2.28 -3.03
CA GLU A 7 -1.80 2.60 -2.65
C GLU A 7 -1.76 3.44 -1.37
N TYR A 8 -2.57 4.50 -1.30
CA TYR A 8 -2.69 5.32 -0.09
C TYR A 8 -3.15 4.53 1.13
N ILE A 9 -4.04 3.54 0.97
CA ILE A 9 -4.47 2.68 2.09
C ILE A 9 -3.29 1.90 2.69
N LEU A 10 -2.29 1.54 1.90
CA LEU A 10 -1.11 0.83 2.40
C LEU A 10 -0.03 1.80 2.91
N VAL A 11 0.08 3.00 2.34
CA VAL A 11 1.10 3.99 2.72
C VAL A 11 0.72 4.76 3.98
N ASP A 12 -0.50 5.29 4.06
CA ASP A 12 -0.94 6.16 5.17
C ASP A 12 -0.80 5.52 6.56
N PRO A 13 -1.16 4.23 6.77
CA PRO A 13 -0.96 3.58 8.06
C PRO A 13 0.46 3.00 8.23
N ASP A 14 1.43 3.33 7.37
CA ASP A 14 2.78 2.76 7.36
C ASP A 14 2.82 1.23 7.16
N SER A 15 1.90 0.65 6.40
CA SER A 15 1.99 -0.77 6.03
C SER A 15 3.09 -1.04 5.03
N ILE A 16 3.32 -0.11 4.09
CA ILE A 16 4.41 -0.18 3.11
C ILE A 16 5.15 1.16 2.99
N LYS A 17 6.39 1.10 2.51
CA LYS A 17 7.10 2.22 1.88
C LYS A 17 7.29 1.93 0.39
N ILE A 18 7.25 2.99 -0.41
CA ILE A 18 7.36 2.92 -1.87
C ILE A 18 8.62 3.64 -2.32
N SER A 19 9.40 2.99 -3.17
CA SER A 19 10.55 3.59 -3.85
C SER A 19 10.49 3.30 -5.34
N SER A 20 9.98 4.25 -6.10
CA SER A 20 9.91 4.17 -7.56
C SER A 20 11.21 4.60 -8.22
N LYS A 21 11.57 3.94 -9.33
CA LYS A 21 12.72 4.28 -10.16
C LYS A 21 12.26 4.66 -11.55
N THR A 22 12.70 5.81 -12.01
CA THR A 22 12.39 6.35 -13.33
C THR A 22 13.52 6.05 -14.32
N ASP A 23 13.18 6.05 -15.60
CA ASP A 23 14.19 5.93 -16.66
C ASP A 23 15.10 7.17 -16.64
N PRO A 24 16.44 7.02 -16.60
CA PRO A 24 17.37 8.15 -16.60
C PRO A 24 17.23 9.07 -17.83
N LYS A 25 16.76 8.54 -18.96
CA LYS A 25 16.53 9.26 -20.21
C LYS A 25 15.10 9.79 -20.32
N ASN A 26 14.15 9.24 -19.56
CA ASN A 26 12.78 9.69 -19.51
C ASN A 26 12.24 9.70 -18.07
N PRO A 27 12.38 10.82 -17.34
CA PRO A 27 11.94 10.93 -15.95
C PRO A 27 10.45 10.68 -15.72
N ASN A 28 9.61 10.78 -16.75
CA ASN A 28 8.17 10.49 -16.66
C ASN A 28 7.86 8.99 -16.75
N LEU A 29 8.83 8.17 -17.15
CA LEU A 29 8.67 6.72 -17.28
C LEU A 29 9.14 6.03 -16.00
N ILE A 30 8.19 5.60 -15.16
CA ILE A 30 8.51 4.73 -14.02
C ILE A 30 8.77 3.32 -14.55
N THR A 31 9.98 2.82 -14.37
CA THR A 31 10.41 1.50 -14.88
C THR A 31 10.07 0.38 -13.90
N HIS A 32 10.37 0.60 -12.62
CA HIS A 32 10.11 -0.36 -11.56
C HIS A 32 9.91 0.34 -10.23
N THR A 33 9.23 -0.36 -9.32
CA THR A 33 8.96 0.13 -7.97
C THR A 33 9.34 -0.93 -6.94
N SER A 34 10.09 -0.52 -5.93
CA SER A 34 10.37 -1.34 -4.75
C SER A 34 9.35 -1.04 -3.65
N ILE A 35 8.80 -2.09 -3.07
CA ILE A 35 7.83 -2.07 -1.98
C ILE A 35 8.47 -2.71 -0.77
N PHE A 36 8.58 -1.92 0.29
CA PHE A 36 9.08 -2.35 1.59
C PHE A 36 7.91 -2.55 2.53
N ILE A 37 7.54 -3.81 2.77
CA ILE A 37 6.45 -4.20 3.65
C ILE A 37 6.93 -4.07 5.10
N GLN A 38 6.30 -3.17 5.85
CA GLN A 38 6.63 -2.89 7.24
C GLN A 38 5.70 -3.59 8.21
N LYS A 39 4.42 -3.75 7.85
CA LYS A 39 3.43 -4.50 8.64
C LYS A 39 2.21 -4.85 7.81
N ILE A 40 1.52 -5.93 8.20
CA ILE A 40 0.22 -6.31 7.64
C ILE A 40 -0.78 -6.26 8.79
N SER A 41 -1.69 -5.28 8.81
CA SER A 41 -2.62 -5.12 9.94
C SER A 41 -3.62 -6.27 9.97
N THR A 42 -3.83 -6.88 11.13
CA THR A 42 -4.86 -7.92 11.31
C THR A 42 -6.23 -7.32 11.60
N LEU A 43 -7.29 -8.10 11.41
CA LEU A 43 -8.64 -7.67 11.75
C LEU A 43 -8.78 -7.34 13.26
N GLN A 44 -8.05 -8.03 14.12
CA GLN A 44 -8.08 -7.79 15.57
C GLN A 44 -7.45 -6.44 15.92
N GLU A 45 -6.30 -6.12 15.31
CA GLU A 45 -5.65 -4.80 15.43
C GLU A 45 -6.51 -3.68 14.83
N TRP A 46 -7.34 -4.01 13.84
CA TRP A 46 -8.24 -3.07 13.18
C TRP A 46 -9.48 -2.74 14.02
N ARG A 47 -10.05 -3.72 14.73
CA ARG A 47 -11.34 -3.65 15.44
C ARG A 47 -11.27 -2.89 16.78
N GLN A 48 -10.70 -1.69 16.80
CA GLN A 48 -10.95 -0.78 17.93
C GLN A 48 -12.40 -0.25 17.84
N PRO A 49 -13.20 -0.27 18.93
CA PRO A 49 -14.64 -0.03 18.91
C PRO A 49 -15.11 1.29 18.28
N SER A 50 -14.24 2.29 18.17
CA SER A 50 -14.53 3.62 17.62
C SER A 50 -14.20 3.79 16.13
N GLN A 51 -13.60 2.79 15.45
CA GLN A 51 -12.96 2.99 14.13
C GLN A 51 -13.25 1.86 13.12
N SER A 52 -14.52 1.51 12.89
CA SER A 52 -14.87 0.59 11.79
C SER A 52 -14.40 1.10 10.42
N HIS A 53 -14.38 2.42 10.26
CA HIS A 53 -13.82 3.15 9.13
C HIS A 53 -12.72 4.08 9.63
N ARG A 54 -11.59 4.09 8.92
CA ARG A 54 -10.47 5.00 9.12
C ARG A 54 -10.55 6.14 8.12
N GLN A 55 -10.12 7.32 8.53
CA GLN A 55 -9.86 8.45 7.65
C GLN A 55 -8.37 8.46 7.33
N PHE A 56 -8.02 8.92 6.13
CA PHE A 56 -6.62 9.19 5.82
C PHE A 56 -6.10 10.33 6.69
N SER A 57 -4.82 10.27 7.02
CA SER A 57 -4.15 11.33 7.77
C SER A 57 -4.04 12.63 6.97
N SER A 58 -4.03 12.52 5.63
CA SER A 58 -4.02 13.67 4.72
C SER A 58 -5.37 14.39 4.69
N PRO A 59 -5.44 15.70 5.02
CA PRO A 59 -6.70 16.46 5.03
C PRO A 59 -7.29 16.67 3.62
N TYR A 60 -6.50 16.41 2.57
CA TYR A 60 -6.94 16.53 1.18
C TYR A 60 -7.70 15.30 0.67
N ILE A 61 -7.68 14.20 1.43
CA ILE A 61 -8.37 12.96 1.06
C ILE A 61 -9.57 12.78 1.98
N SER A 62 -10.75 13.21 1.53
CA SER A 62 -12.01 13.14 2.30
C SER A 62 -12.61 11.73 2.41
N SER A 63 -11.97 10.73 1.81
CA SER A 63 -12.47 9.36 1.77
C SER A 63 -12.14 8.59 3.05
N THR A 64 -13.06 7.73 3.46
CA THR A 64 -12.78 6.72 4.49
C THR A 64 -12.46 5.37 3.85
N TYR A 65 -11.86 4.49 4.63
CA TYR A 65 -11.59 3.11 4.25
C TYR A 65 -11.77 2.18 5.44
N ASN A 66 -12.20 0.95 5.20
CA ASN A 66 -12.36 -0.07 6.23
C ASN A 66 -11.34 -1.21 6.07
N TYR A 67 -11.43 -2.23 6.91
CA TYR A 67 -10.51 -3.37 6.84
C TYR A 67 -10.61 -4.15 5.51
N PHE A 68 -11.80 -4.27 4.93
CA PHE A 68 -11.96 -4.96 3.64
C PHE A 68 -11.27 -4.19 2.53
N ASP A 69 -11.36 -2.85 2.56
CA ASP A 69 -10.63 -1.99 1.63
C ASP A 69 -9.10 -2.12 1.79
N TYR A 70 -8.63 -2.31 3.03
CA TYR A 70 -7.23 -2.61 3.33
C TYR A 70 -6.77 -3.97 2.79
N MET A 71 -7.59 -5.01 2.92
CA MET A 71 -7.29 -6.31 2.31
C MET A 71 -7.31 -6.24 0.78
N ASP A 72 -8.28 -5.55 0.20
CA ASP A 72 -8.35 -5.28 -1.23
C ASP A 72 -7.16 -4.45 -1.72
N ALA A 73 -6.60 -3.57 -0.88
CA ALA A 73 -5.46 -2.77 -1.24
C ALA A 73 -4.22 -3.62 -1.56
N TRP A 74 -3.98 -4.71 -0.84
CA TRP A 74 -2.90 -5.66 -1.15
C TRP A 74 -3.04 -6.32 -2.54
N LYS A 75 -4.24 -6.32 -3.12
CA LYS A 75 -4.50 -6.83 -4.47
C LYS A 75 -4.44 -5.74 -5.52
N TYR A 76 -5.06 -4.59 -5.27
CA TYR A 76 -5.29 -3.58 -6.30
C TYR A 76 -4.22 -2.48 -6.35
N ALA A 77 -3.46 -2.25 -5.26
CA ALA A 77 -2.38 -1.24 -5.24
C ALA A 77 -1.27 -1.57 -6.26
N PHE A 78 -1.02 -2.85 -6.53
CA PHE A 78 0.09 -3.27 -7.39
C PHE A 78 -0.30 -3.49 -8.87
N LEU A 79 -1.45 -2.95 -9.29
CA LEU A 79 -1.92 -3.05 -10.68
C LEU A 79 -1.45 -1.91 -11.58
N PHE A 80 -0.69 -0.94 -11.05
CA PHE A 80 -0.12 0.13 -11.87
C PHE A 80 0.70 -0.43 -13.04
N GLN A 81 0.50 0.16 -14.21
CA GLN A 81 1.29 -0.06 -15.43
C GLN A 81 1.77 1.29 -15.92
N ASN A 82 3.00 1.35 -16.45
CA ASN A 82 3.50 2.57 -17.07
C ASN A 82 2.92 2.74 -18.49
N ILE A 83 3.33 3.81 -19.19
CA ILE A 83 2.86 4.13 -20.55
C ILE A 83 3.19 3.06 -21.61
N GLU A 84 4.10 2.14 -21.30
CA GLU A 84 4.48 1.02 -22.16
C GLU A 84 3.75 -0.29 -21.78
N ASN A 85 2.74 -0.22 -20.91
CA ASN A 85 1.98 -1.37 -20.41
C ASN A 85 2.87 -2.45 -19.76
N ARG A 86 3.95 -2.02 -19.11
CA ARG A 86 4.84 -2.90 -18.36
C ARG A 86 5.23 -2.24 -17.04
N HIS A 87 5.29 -3.01 -15.98
CA HIS A 87 5.86 -2.53 -14.73
C HIS A 87 6.39 -3.70 -13.92
N SER A 88 7.55 -3.51 -13.30
CA SER A 88 8.14 -4.51 -12.40
C SER A 88 8.02 -4.05 -10.96
N TRP A 89 7.49 -4.93 -10.12
CA TRP A 89 7.42 -4.73 -8.67
C TRP A 89 8.46 -5.60 -7.98
N PHE A 90 9.21 -4.98 -7.07
CA PHE A 90 10.14 -5.67 -6.18
C PHE A 90 9.58 -5.62 -4.77
N PHE A 91 9.40 -6.77 -4.13
CA PHE A 91 8.87 -6.86 -2.78
C PHE A 91 9.98 -7.23 -1.80
N CYS A 92 10.03 -6.49 -0.70
CA CYS A 92 10.98 -6.67 0.39
C CYS A 92 10.24 -6.54 1.71
N PHE A 93 10.52 -7.41 2.68
CA PHE A 93 10.12 -7.16 4.06
C PHE A 93 11.16 -6.22 4.68
N ASP A 94 10.70 -5.10 5.21
CA ASP A 94 11.56 -4.14 5.91
C ASP A 94 12.16 -4.80 7.16
N LYS A 95 13.31 -4.32 7.63
CA LYS A 95 13.93 -4.79 8.87
C LYS A 95 13.04 -4.58 10.10
N THR A 96 12.09 -3.64 10.01
CA THR A 96 11.10 -3.38 11.06
C THR A 96 9.92 -4.36 11.04
N PHE A 97 9.81 -5.24 10.03
CA PHE A 97 8.72 -6.18 9.92
C PHE A 97 8.76 -7.21 11.06
N ASN A 98 7.63 -7.39 11.75
CA ASN A 98 7.50 -8.37 12.80
C ASN A 98 7.37 -9.78 12.20
N ILE A 99 8.44 -10.58 12.27
CA ILE A 99 8.48 -11.94 11.73
C ILE A 99 7.57 -12.92 12.48
N ASP A 100 7.24 -12.61 13.75
CA ASP A 100 6.38 -13.45 14.58
C ASP A 100 4.89 -13.13 14.37
N GLN A 101 4.58 -12.17 13.48
CA GLN A 101 3.21 -11.81 13.19
C GLN A 101 2.50 -12.97 12.47
N THR A 102 1.48 -13.53 13.12
CA THR A 102 0.54 -14.46 12.49
C THR A 102 -0.55 -13.70 11.76
N ILE A 103 -0.60 -13.88 10.44
CA ILE A 103 -1.68 -13.37 9.60
C ILE A 103 -2.69 -14.50 9.47
N PRO A 104 -3.86 -14.44 10.15
CA PRO A 104 -4.86 -15.49 10.05
C PRO A 104 -5.36 -15.61 8.61
N PHE A 105 -5.46 -16.85 8.13
CA PHE A 105 -5.99 -17.22 6.81
C PHE A 105 -7.50 -17.02 6.71
#